data_AF-A0A837HC26-F1
#
_entry.id   AF-A0A837HC26-F1
#
_cell.length_a   1.000
_cell.length_b   1.000
_cell.length_c   1.000
_cell.angle_alpha   90.00
_cell.angle_beta   90.00
_cell.angle_gamma   90.00
#
_symmetry.space_group_name_H-M   'P 1'
#
loop_
_entity.id
_entity.type
_entity.pdbx_description
1 polymer ?
#
loop_
_entity_poly.entity_id
_entity_poly.type
_entity_poly.pdbx_seq_one_letter_code
_entity_poly.pdbx_strand_id
1 'polypeptide(L)'
;MLQLKMPQFLNGNYIDLIIILILVYFASEAWRHGFWILLADFISFLGSLLLSLRLYKYVSEFFKLNFSLTLSISNALGFLFTALLVESILGIVLGFLIHKLPQSFKKHKLNKLLGIIPGVGEGLILISFLLTLIISLPVRPQIKVDIENSRVGSIILQQTAQAEKYINEIFGGVINDSLTYFTIKPNTDETVKLNITKFQITIDEKSETEMFKKVNEERRKLAIQELTWNPDLVPVARSHAKDMWERSYFSHYSPEGKDVGDRLQAASIKYGFAGENLALAPTLGTAHTGLMNSKGHRENILEPRFKRIGIGVIDNGVYGKMFVQVFTD
;
A
#
# COMPACT_ATOMS: atom_id res chain seq x y z
N MET A 1 20.64 14.57 -20.70
CA MET A 1 20.56 14.21 -19.27
C MET A 1 21.94 14.47 -18.66
N LEU A 2 22.09 15.54 -17.88
CA LEU A 2 23.32 15.79 -17.13
C LEU A 2 23.36 14.82 -15.94
N GLN A 3 24.28 13.84 -15.99
CA GLN A 3 24.60 13.03 -14.81
C GLN A 3 25.40 13.92 -13.84
N LEU A 4 24.74 14.39 -12.79
CA LEU A 4 25.40 15.00 -11.63
C LEU A 4 26.34 13.94 -11.01
N LYS A 5 27.65 14.13 -11.15
CA LYS A 5 28.65 13.31 -10.46
C LYS A 5 28.57 13.60 -8.96
N MET A 6 28.13 12.59 -8.21
CA MET A 6 28.03 12.64 -6.75
C MET A 6 29.43 12.75 -6.11
N PRO A 7 29.60 13.53 -5.02
CA PRO A 7 30.87 13.68 -4.31
C PRO A 7 31.51 12.35 -3.91
N GLN A 8 32.83 12.22 -4.09
CA GLN A 8 33.61 10.99 -3.82
C GLN A 8 33.56 10.51 -2.36
N PHE A 9 33.21 11.37 -1.38
CA PHE A 9 33.09 10.95 0.03
C PHE A 9 31.84 10.08 0.31
N LEU A 10 30.87 10.08 -0.60
CA LEU A 10 29.57 9.38 -0.46
C LEU A 10 29.55 7.97 -1.04
N ASN A 11 30.65 7.48 -1.66
CA ASN A 11 30.64 6.24 -2.43
C ASN A 11 29.40 6.09 -3.34
N GLY A 12 28.95 7.20 -3.94
CA GLY A 12 27.88 7.22 -4.94
C GLY A 12 26.46 6.84 -4.49
N ASN A 13 26.19 6.60 -3.21
CA ASN A 13 24.86 6.17 -2.77
C ASN A 13 23.93 7.37 -2.49
N TYR A 14 22.79 7.44 -3.19
CA TYR A 14 21.82 8.53 -3.04
C TYR A 14 21.07 8.49 -1.71
N ILE A 15 20.99 7.32 -1.04
CA ILE A 15 20.38 7.20 0.29
C ILE A 15 21.20 7.99 1.32
N ASP A 16 22.53 7.89 1.29
CA ASP A 16 23.41 8.66 2.19
C ASP A 16 23.24 10.17 1.95
N LEU A 17 23.10 10.61 0.70
CA LEU A 17 22.83 12.00 0.38
C LEU A 17 21.48 12.47 0.95
N ILE A 18 20.41 11.69 0.78
CA ILE A 18 19.09 12.02 1.33
C ILE A 18 19.16 12.15 2.85
N ILE A 19 19.79 11.19 3.52
CA ILE A 19 19.99 11.20 4.98
C ILE A 19 20.70 12.49 5.42
N ILE A 20 21.81 12.84 4.76
CA ILE A 20 22.58 14.04 5.08
C ILE A 20 21.75 15.30 4.84
N LEU A 21 21.01 15.39 3.73
CA LEU A 21 20.15 16.53 3.43
C LEU A 21 19.08 16.73 4.51
N ILE A 22 18.45 15.64 4.97
CA ILE A 22 17.47 15.69 6.06
C ILE A 22 18.15 16.15 7.36
N LEU A 23 19.30 15.58 7.73
CA LEU A 23 20.01 15.98 8.95
C LEU A 23 20.48 17.44 8.90
N VAL A 24 20.93 17.93 7.75
CA VAL A 24 21.29 19.34 7.55
C VAL A 24 20.07 20.23 7.67
N TYR A 25 18.92 19.83 7.14
CA TYR A 25 17.66 20.55 7.31
C TYR A 25 17.28 20.67 8.79
N PHE A 26 17.28 19.55 9.52
CA PHE A 26 16.97 19.55 10.96
C PHE A 26 17.98 20.35 11.78
N ALA A 27 19.28 20.26 11.48
CA ALA A 27 20.31 21.07 12.14
C ALA A 27 20.16 22.57 11.85
N SER A 28 19.76 22.93 10.62
CA SER A 28 19.49 24.31 10.21
C SER A 28 18.25 24.89 10.92
N GLU A 29 17.18 24.10 10.99
CA GLU A 29 15.96 24.51 11.71
C GLU A 29 16.23 24.63 13.21
N ALA A 30 17.02 23.71 13.75
CA ALA A 30 17.45 23.77 15.15
C ALA A 30 18.23 25.04 15.49
N TRP A 31 18.96 25.62 14.54
CA TRP A 31 19.68 26.88 14.75
C TRP A 31 18.74 28.10 14.85
N ARG A 32 17.57 28.02 14.22
CA ARG A 32 16.55 29.08 14.22
C ARG A 32 15.73 29.06 15.52
N HIS A 33 15.60 27.90 16.13
CA HIS A 33 14.81 27.70 17.34
C HIS A 33 15.70 27.52 18.58
N GLY A 34 15.12 27.77 19.77
CA GLY A 34 15.85 27.60 21.03
C GLY A 34 15.77 26.15 21.51
N PHE A 35 16.76 25.71 22.29
CA PHE A 35 16.84 24.38 22.90
C PHE A 35 15.54 23.94 23.55
N TRP A 36 14.92 24.81 24.35
CA TRP A 36 13.69 24.42 25.07
C TRP A 36 12.53 24.10 24.14
N ILE A 37 12.36 24.87 23.06
CA ILE A 37 11.31 24.63 22.06
C ILE A 37 11.57 23.30 21.36
N LEU A 38 12.78 23.12 20.84
CA LEU A 38 13.17 21.89 20.14
C LEU A 38 13.16 20.65 21.05
N LEU A 39 13.47 20.82 22.33
CA LEU A 39 13.36 19.72 23.30
C LEU A 39 11.91 19.31 23.50
N ALA A 40 10.97 20.25 23.56
CA ALA A 40 9.56 19.90 23.65
C ALA A 40 9.02 19.29 22.36
N ASP A 41 9.43 19.79 21.20
CA ASP A 41 9.06 19.21 19.90
C ASP A 41 9.57 17.77 19.82
N PHE A 42 10.86 17.56 20.15
CA PHE A 42 11.47 16.23 20.23
C PHE A 42 10.74 15.29 21.20
N ILE A 43 10.42 15.75 22.42
CA ILE A 43 9.68 14.94 23.41
C ILE A 43 8.26 14.64 22.92
N SER A 44 7.59 15.59 22.28
CA SER A 44 6.24 15.41 21.72
C SER A 44 6.24 14.37 20.61
N PHE A 45 7.17 14.50 19.67
CA PHE A 45 7.34 13.58 18.56
C PHE A 45 7.73 12.16 19.02
N LEU A 46 8.76 12.02 19.85
CA LEU A 46 9.16 10.71 20.38
C LEU A 46 8.04 10.10 21.24
N GLY A 47 7.40 10.91 22.08
CA GLY A 47 6.28 10.49 22.90
C GLY A 47 5.09 10.01 22.06
N SER A 48 4.78 10.69 20.95
CA SER A 48 3.70 10.32 20.06
C SER A 48 3.95 9.00 19.33
N LEU A 49 5.18 8.75 18.87
CA LEU A 49 5.57 7.46 18.29
C LEU A 49 5.47 6.33 19.31
N LEU A 50 5.98 6.51 20.53
CA LEU A 50 5.94 5.46 21.56
C LEU A 50 4.52 5.16 22.05
N LEU A 51 3.67 6.19 22.20
CA LEU A 51 2.29 6.01 22.62
C LEU A 51 1.42 5.44 21.49
N SER A 52 1.63 5.86 20.24
CA SER A 52 0.92 5.31 19.09
C SER A 52 1.18 3.81 18.92
N LEU A 53 2.41 3.31 19.17
CA LEU A 53 2.70 1.87 19.18
C LEU A 53 1.82 1.06 20.16
N ARG A 54 1.33 1.68 21.23
CA ARG A 54 0.46 1.02 22.22
C ARG A 54 -1.02 1.24 21.96
N LEU A 55 -1.37 2.44 21.51
CA LEU A 55 -2.76 2.89 21.43
C LEU A 55 -3.39 2.71 20.05
N TYR A 56 -2.59 2.46 18.99
CA TYR A 56 -3.11 2.35 17.62
C TYR A 56 -4.21 1.30 17.47
N LYS A 57 -4.19 0.22 18.26
CA LYS A 57 -5.18 -0.87 18.18
C LYS A 57 -6.58 -0.40 18.52
N TYR A 58 -6.74 0.50 19.51
CA TYR A 58 -8.05 1.04 19.87
C TYR A 58 -8.63 1.91 18.75
N VAL A 59 -7.79 2.76 18.15
CA VAL A 59 -8.18 3.62 17.03
C VAL A 59 -8.40 2.81 15.74
N SER A 60 -7.61 1.74 15.54
CA SER A 60 -7.79 0.78 14.45
C SER A 60 -9.17 0.12 14.49
N GLU A 61 -9.61 -0.36 15.66
CA GLU A 61 -10.95 -0.93 15.81
C GLU A 61 -12.05 0.08 15.48
N PHE A 62 -11.89 1.35 15.89
CA PHE A 62 -12.80 2.42 15.50
C PHE A 62 -12.86 2.59 13.97
N PHE A 63 -11.71 2.64 13.28
CA PHE A 63 -11.68 2.77 11.83
C PHE A 63 -12.31 1.56 11.12
N LYS A 64 -12.02 0.35 11.59
CA LYS A 64 -12.57 -0.88 11.06
C LYS A 64 -14.10 -0.91 11.13
N LEU A 65 -14.67 -0.55 12.29
CA LEU A 65 -16.12 -0.60 12.52
C LEU A 65 -16.91 0.50 11.79
N ASN A 66 -16.32 1.70 11.64
CA ASN A 66 -17.04 2.87 11.11
C ASN A 66 -16.83 3.11 9.62
N PHE A 67 -15.73 2.61 9.05
CA PHE A 67 -15.36 2.87 7.65
C PHE A 67 -15.19 1.60 6.82
N SER A 68 -15.52 0.43 7.36
CA SER A 68 -15.41 -0.87 6.69
C SER A 68 -14.01 -1.13 6.08
N LEU A 69 -12.98 -0.63 6.75
CA LEU A 69 -11.60 -0.76 6.31
C LEU A 69 -11.02 -2.12 6.71
N THR A 70 -10.07 -2.63 5.92
CA THR A 70 -9.35 -3.86 6.27
C THR A 70 -8.53 -3.67 7.56
N LEU A 71 -8.14 -4.77 8.19
CA LEU A 71 -7.35 -4.74 9.43
C LEU A 71 -6.05 -3.96 9.24
N SER A 72 -5.31 -4.20 8.16
CA SER A 72 -4.00 -3.57 7.97
C SER A 72 -4.11 -2.07 7.67
N ILE A 73 -5.09 -1.65 6.87
CA ILE A 73 -5.34 -0.23 6.61
C ILE A 73 -5.80 0.46 7.91
N SER A 74 -6.67 -0.19 8.67
CA SER A 74 -7.13 0.33 9.97
C SER A 74 -5.98 0.46 10.96
N ASN A 75 -5.04 -0.50 11.00
CA ASN A 75 -3.84 -0.42 11.85
C ASN A 75 -2.96 0.76 11.48
N ALA A 76 -2.65 0.91 10.18
CA ALA A 76 -1.82 2.02 9.68
C ALA A 76 -2.46 3.39 9.98
N LEU A 77 -3.75 3.56 9.69
CA LEU A 77 -4.48 4.79 10.00
C LEU A 77 -4.60 5.03 11.50
N GLY A 78 -4.87 3.98 12.28
CA GLY A 78 -4.91 4.04 13.74
C GLY A 78 -3.59 4.54 14.31
N PHE A 79 -2.45 4.06 13.80
CA PHE A 79 -1.13 4.50 14.22
C PHE A 79 -0.89 5.97 13.87
N LEU A 80 -1.07 6.35 12.60
CA LEU A 80 -0.82 7.71 12.12
C LEU A 80 -1.72 8.74 12.81
N PHE A 81 -3.02 8.44 12.94
CA PHE A 81 -3.97 9.31 13.62
C PHE A 81 -3.62 9.48 15.09
N THR A 82 -3.27 8.38 15.78
CA THR A 82 -2.87 8.44 17.19
C THR A 82 -1.59 9.25 17.35
N ALA A 83 -0.58 9.06 16.49
CA ALA A 83 0.65 9.83 16.53
C ALA A 83 0.37 11.33 16.38
N LEU A 84 -0.39 11.73 15.36
CA LEU A 84 -0.73 13.14 15.14
C LEU A 84 -1.51 13.76 16.31
N LEU A 85 -2.49 13.03 16.85
CA LEU A 85 -3.30 13.50 17.97
C LEU A 85 -2.46 13.66 19.24
N VAL A 86 -1.66 12.63 19.58
CA VAL A 86 -0.81 12.65 20.77
C VAL A 86 0.27 13.72 20.66
N GLU A 87 0.91 13.86 19.50
CA GLU A 87 1.91 14.89 19.25
C GLU A 87 1.32 16.29 19.42
N SER A 88 0.13 16.53 18.86
CA SER A 88 -0.58 17.81 19.01
C SER A 88 -0.89 18.13 20.48
N ILE A 89 -1.37 17.14 21.24
CA ILE A 89 -1.67 17.32 22.67
C ILE A 89 -0.39 17.59 23.47
N LEU A 90 0.66 16.79 23.26
CA LEU A 90 1.94 16.96 23.94
C LEU A 90 2.59 18.31 23.60
N GLY A 91 2.55 18.71 22.33
CA GLY A 91 3.07 20.00 21.87
C GLY A 91 2.36 21.18 22.51
N ILE A 92 1.02 21.14 22.62
CA ILE A 92 0.25 22.18 23.32
C ILE A 92 0.64 22.24 24.82
N VAL A 93 0.70 21.09 25.49
CA VAL A 93 1.01 21.01 26.93
C VAL A 93 2.44 21.48 27.20
N LEU A 94 3.41 20.98 26.46
CA LEU A 94 4.83 21.35 26.62
C LEU A 94 5.08 22.79 26.18
N GLY A 95 4.41 23.27 25.13
CA GLY A 95 4.46 24.67 24.72
C GLY A 95 3.98 25.62 25.81
N PHE A 96 2.89 25.26 26.51
CA PHE A 96 2.44 26.03 27.68
C PHE A 96 3.45 26.03 28.82
N LEU A 97 4.10 24.90 29.10
CA LEU A 97 5.17 24.80 30.11
C LEU A 97 6.39 25.65 29.74
N ILE A 98 6.79 25.66 28.46
CA ILE A 98 7.89 26.49 27.96
C ILE A 98 7.54 27.97 28.05
N HIS A 99 6.29 28.35 27.83
CA HIS A 99 5.88 29.74 27.97
C HIS A 99 6.16 30.27 29.39
N LYS A 100 5.97 29.43 30.42
CA LYS A 100 6.25 29.73 31.82
C LYS A 100 7.74 29.79 32.19
N LEU A 101 8.65 29.34 31.32
CA LEU A 101 10.09 29.39 31.62
C LEU A 101 10.61 30.83 31.72
N PRO A 102 11.47 31.15 32.72
CA PRO A 102 12.05 32.48 32.88
C PRO A 102 12.83 32.93 31.64
N GLN A 103 12.78 34.23 31.34
CA GLN A 103 13.42 34.83 30.15
C GLN A 103 14.95 34.66 30.13
N SER A 104 15.58 34.52 31.30
CA SER A 104 17.02 34.26 31.46
C SER A 104 17.44 32.96 30.75
N PHE A 105 16.62 31.91 30.82
CA PHE A 105 16.87 30.64 30.15
C PHE A 105 16.65 30.73 28.64
N LYS A 106 15.69 31.54 28.19
CA LYS A 106 15.36 31.70 26.75
C LYS A 106 16.41 32.50 25.99
N LYS A 107 17.02 33.51 26.64
CA LYS A 107 18.00 34.43 26.02
C LYS A 107 19.46 33.97 26.19
N HIS A 108 19.71 32.89 26.92
CA HIS A 108 21.07 32.40 27.14
C HIS A 108 21.73 31.93 25.83
N LYS A 109 23.01 32.25 25.59
CA LYS A 109 23.72 31.89 24.35
C LYS A 109 23.76 30.38 24.10
N LEU A 110 23.84 29.58 25.17
CA LEU A 110 23.77 28.12 25.09
C LEU A 110 22.41 27.60 24.62
N ASN A 111 21.33 28.37 24.71
CA ASN A 111 20.00 27.95 24.27
C ASN A 111 19.99 27.64 22.76
N LYS A 112 20.72 28.40 21.93
CA LYS A 112 20.81 28.11 20.50
C LYS A 112 21.75 26.94 20.22
N LEU A 113 22.91 26.91 20.89
CA LEU A 113 23.93 25.88 20.66
C LEU A 113 23.42 24.49 21.07
N LEU A 114 22.73 24.38 22.21
CA LEU A 114 22.21 23.11 22.71
C LEU A 114 21.00 22.61 21.91
N GLY A 115 20.27 23.50 21.22
CA GLY A 115 19.09 23.14 20.43
C GLY A 115 19.39 22.23 19.24
N ILE A 116 20.63 22.23 18.74
CA ILE A 116 21.06 21.32 17.68
C ILE A 116 20.89 19.85 18.10
N ILE A 117 21.12 19.51 19.37
CA ILE A 117 21.07 18.13 19.87
C ILE A 117 19.66 17.52 19.70
N PRO A 118 18.58 18.09 20.28
CA PRO A 118 17.24 17.56 20.09
C PRO A 118 16.79 17.61 18.62
N GLY A 119 17.14 18.66 17.86
CA GLY A 119 16.76 18.73 16.44
C GLY A 119 17.42 17.66 15.57
N VAL A 120 18.72 17.40 15.74
CA VAL A 120 19.40 16.30 15.05
C VAL A 120 18.87 14.94 15.53
N GLY A 121 18.59 14.80 16.82
CA GLY A 121 17.96 13.60 17.37
C GLY A 121 16.60 13.29 16.75
N GLU A 122 15.76 14.31 16.57
CA GLU A 122 14.47 14.19 15.90
C GLU A 122 14.64 13.72 14.45
N GLY A 123 15.54 14.35 13.71
CA GLY A 123 15.87 13.95 12.34
C GLY A 123 16.36 12.50 12.25
N LEU A 124 17.21 12.05 13.18
CA LEU A 124 17.67 10.66 13.23
C LEU A 124 16.55 9.67 13.51
N ILE A 125 15.63 9.96 14.43
CA ILE A 125 14.48 9.11 14.72
C ILE A 125 13.55 9.04 13.50
N LEU A 126 13.26 10.18 12.87
CA LEU A 126 12.43 10.23 11.67
C LEU A 126 13.04 9.41 10.53
N ILE A 127 14.33 9.60 10.25
CA ILE A 127 15.05 8.83 9.23
C ILE A 127 15.01 7.33 9.56
N SER A 128 15.25 6.97 10.82
CA SER A 128 15.19 5.58 11.29
C SER A 128 13.81 4.97 11.03
N PHE A 129 12.74 5.68 11.40
CA PHE A 129 11.37 5.25 11.16
C PHE A 129 11.07 5.10 9.66
N LEU A 130 11.46 6.09 8.83
CA LEU A 130 11.21 6.06 7.39
C LEU A 130 11.97 4.94 6.68
N LEU A 131 13.25 4.70 7.01
CA LEU A 131 14.03 3.61 6.42
C LEU A 131 13.45 2.25 6.82
N THR A 132 13.11 2.05 8.10
CA THR A 132 12.46 0.81 8.56
C THR A 132 11.09 0.61 7.90
N LEU A 133 10.31 1.68 7.73
CA LEU A 133 9.03 1.64 7.01
C LEU A 133 9.24 1.25 5.53
N ILE A 134 10.21 1.83 4.84
CA ILE A 134 10.51 1.48 3.44
C ILE A 134 10.89 0.00 3.31
N ILE A 135 11.67 -0.55 4.24
CA ILE A 135 12.05 -1.98 4.24
C ILE A 135 10.84 -2.88 4.48
N SER A 136 9.94 -2.50 5.39
CA SER A 136 8.71 -3.25 5.69
C SER A 136 7.72 -3.29 4.53
N LEU A 137 7.73 -2.25 3.67
CA LEU A 137 6.84 -2.17 2.53
C LEU A 137 7.39 -2.96 1.33
N PRO A 138 6.52 -3.51 0.45
CA PRO A 138 6.91 -4.10 -0.82
C PRO A 138 7.32 -3.02 -1.84
N VAL A 139 8.46 -2.38 -1.59
CA VAL A 139 9.13 -1.48 -2.53
C VAL A 139 10.00 -2.27 -3.52
N ARG A 140 10.45 -1.60 -4.58
CA ARG A 140 11.34 -2.21 -5.60
C ARG A 140 12.59 -2.82 -4.91
N PRO A 141 13.01 -4.06 -5.24
CA PRO A 141 14.16 -4.70 -4.60
C PRO A 141 15.44 -3.85 -4.62
N GLN A 142 15.66 -3.10 -5.71
CA GLN A 142 16.81 -2.20 -5.84
C GLN A 142 16.86 -1.16 -4.71
N ILE A 143 15.73 -0.61 -4.29
CA ILE A 143 15.69 0.39 -3.20
C ILE A 143 16.16 -0.24 -1.89
N LYS A 144 15.78 -1.50 -1.62
CA LYS A 144 16.21 -2.21 -0.41
C LYS A 144 17.73 -2.44 -0.45
N VAL A 145 18.25 -2.91 -1.59
CA VAL A 145 19.69 -3.09 -1.83
C VAL A 145 20.45 -1.76 -1.70
N ASP A 146 19.89 -0.65 -2.19
CA ASP A 146 20.50 0.66 -2.09
C ASP A 146 20.59 1.12 -0.62
N ILE A 147 19.60 0.84 0.22
CA ILE A 147 19.66 1.15 1.66
C ILE A 147 20.65 0.23 2.38
N GLU A 148 20.69 -1.05 2.07
CA GLU A 148 21.65 -2.01 2.65
C GLU A 148 23.11 -1.68 2.28
N ASN A 149 23.34 -1.16 1.07
CA ASN A 149 24.66 -0.72 0.61
C ASN A 149 24.99 0.72 1.03
N SER A 150 24.07 1.43 1.69
CA SER A 150 24.31 2.78 2.20
C SER A 150 25.20 2.72 3.44
N ARG A 151 26.15 3.64 3.55
CA ARG A 151 27.08 3.68 4.68
C ARG A 151 26.37 4.02 5.98
N VAL A 152 25.46 4.99 5.95
CA VAL A 152 24.70 5.44 7.12
C VAL A 152 23.39 4.67 7.24
N GLY A 153 22.69 4.45 6.12
CA GLY A 153 21.41 3.76 6.10
C GLY A 153 21.48 2.33 6.65
N SER A 154 22.51 1.56 6.29
CA SER A 154 22.69 0.20 6.81
C SER A 154 22.94 0.16 8.32
N ILE A 155 23.72 1.11 8.87
CA ILE A 155 23.96 1.24 10.30
C ILE A 155 22.66 1.54 11.04
N ILE A 156 21.87 2.48 10.51
CA ILE A 156 20.57 2.84 11.08
C ILE A 156 19.64 1.62 11.07
N LEU A 157 19.54 0.90 9.95
CA LEU A 157 18.71 -0.30 9.84
C LEU A 157 19.11 -1.40 10.84
N GLN A 158 20.41 -1.64 11.03
CA GLN A 158 20.88 -2.62 12.01
C GLN A 158 20.46 -2.25 13.44
N GLN A 159 20.46 -0.95 13.77
CA GLN A 159 20.05 -0.46 15.08
C GLN A 159 18.52 -0.50 15.27
N THR A 160 17.75 -0.48 14.18
CA THR A 160 16.27 -0.45 14.22
C THR A 160 15.62 -1.79 13.93
N ALA A 161 16.39 -2.88 13.86
CA ALA A 161 15.89 -4.23 13.57
C ALA A 161 14.72 -4.67 14.49
N GLN A 162 14.72 -4.27 15.76
CA GLN A 162 13.60 -4.56 16.66
C GLN A 162 12.33 -3.76 16.32
N ALA A 163 12.49 -2.52 15.86
CA ALA A 163 11.39 -1.66 15.44
C ALA A 163 10.69 -2.23 14.20
N GLU A 164 11.44 -2.91 13.32
CA GLU A 164 10.92 -3.54 12.11
C GLU A 164 9.75 -4.49 12.39
N LYS A 165 9.81 -5.26 13.49
CA LYS A 165 8.71 -6.15 13.88
C LYS A 165 7.41 -5.38 14.12
N TYR A 166 7.47 -4.26 14.82
CA TYR A 166 6.30 -3.43 15.12
C TYR A 166 5.75 -2.75 13.87
N ILE A 167 6.66 -2.24 13.03
CA ILE A 167 6.29 -1.62 11.75
C ILE A 167 5.64 -2.66 10.82
N ASN A 168 6.17 -3.88 10.75
CA ASN A 168 5.57 -4.97 9.99
C ASN A 168 4.18 -5.36 10.52
N GLU A 169 3.95 -5.36 11.84
CA GLU A 169 2.62 -5.61 12.44
C GLU A 169 1.60 -4.52 12.07
N ILE A 170 2.03 -3.26 11.98
CA ILE A 170 1.15 -2.11 11.70
C ILE A 170 0.92 -1.92 10.19
N PHE A 171 1.98 -1.99 9.39
CA PHE A 171 1.98 -1.58 7.98
C PHE A 171 2.19 -2.73 7.00
N GLY A 172 2.71 -3.89 7.43
CA GLY A 172 3.15 -4.96 6.53
C GLY A 172 2.03 -5.57 5.67
N GLY A 173 0.79 -5.57 6.18
CA GLY A 173 -0.37 -6.08 5.45
C GLY A 173 -1.07 -5.06 4.54
N VAL A 174 -0.72 -3.76 4.62
CA VAL A 174 -1.49 -2.68 3.96
C VAL A 174 -1.60 -2.90 2.45
N ILE A 175 -0.50 -3.27 1.80
CA ILE A 175 -0.49 -3.47 0.34
C ILE A 175 -1.21 -4.77 -0.05
N ASN A 176 -1.02 -5.84 0.71
CA ASN A 176 -1.69 -7.11 0.43
C ASN A 176 -3.20 -7.00 0.63
N ASP A 177 -3.64 -6.34 1.70
CA ASP A 177 -5.05 -6.08 1.97
C ASP A 177 -5.64 -5.13 0.93
N SER A 178 -4.89 -4.12 0.47
CA SER A 178 -5.34 -3.24 -0.61
C SER A 178 -5.50 -4.00 -1.93
N LEU A 179 -4.54 -4.88 -2.27
CA LEU A 179 -4.64 -5.71 -3.48
C LEU A 179 -5.74 -6.76 -3.36
N THR A 180 -5.97 -7.33 -2.18
CA THR A 180 -7.09 -8.25 -1.91
C THR A 180 -8.42 -7.50 -1.93
N TYR A 181 -8.49 -6.26 -1.46
CA TYR A 181 -9.67 -5.43 -1.62
C TYR A 181 -9.96 -5.17 -3.11
N PHE A 182 -8.90 -4.96 -3.89
CA PHE A 182 -8.98 -4.89 -5.35
C PHE A 182 -9.19 -6.27 -6.01
N THR A 183 -9.10 -7.41 -5.32
CA THR A 183 -9.22 -8.77 -5.89
C THR A 183 -9.84 -9.78 -4.90
N ILE A 184 -11.03 -10.32 -5.17
CA ILE A 184 -11.63 -11.33 -4.29
C ILE A 184 -11.06 -12.71 -4.62
N LYS A 185 -10.61 -13.47 -3.61
CA LYS A 185 -9.95 -14.77 -3.81
C LYS A 185 -10.88 -15.77 -4.53
N PRO A 186 -10.37 -16.55 -5.50
CA PRO A 186 -11.16 -17.58 -6.16
C PRO A 186 -11.72 -18.59 -5.16
N ASN A 187 -12.93 -19.06 -5.43
CA ASN A 187 -13.62 -20.09 -4.63
C ASN A 187 -13.93 -19.66 -3.18
N THR A 188 -14.15 -18.35 -2.95
CA THR A 188 -14.65 -17.83 -1.68
C THR A 188 -16.00 -17.15 -1.89
N ASP A 189 -16.87 -17.20 -0.87
CA ASP A 189 -18.18 -16.52 -0.81
C ASP A 189 -18.07 -15.07 -0.31
N GLU A 190 -16.84 -14.56 -0.21
CA GLU A 190 -16.58 -13.17 0.18
C GLU A 190 -17.29 -12.21 -0.78
N THR A 191 -17.96 -11.21 -0.20
CA THR A 191 -18.68 -10.18 -0.94
C THR A 191 -18.34 -8.81 -0.38
N VAL A 192 -17.85 -7.92 -1.26
CA VAL A 192 -17.60 -6.52 -0.93
C VAL A 192 -18.75 -5.68 -1.45
N LYS A 193 -19.40 -4.90 -0.58
CA LYS A 193 -20.40 -3.92 -1.00
C LYS A 193 -19.72 -2.69 -1.60
N LEU A 194 -20.12 -2.30 -2.80
CA LEU A 194 -19.60 -1.13 -3.49
C LEU A 194 -20.51 0.08 -3.21
N ASN A 195 -19.95 1.19 -2.74
CA ASN A 195 -20.73 2.43 -2.56
C ASN A 195 -20.63 3.29 -3.81
N ILE A 196 -21.55 3.08 -4.76
CA ILE A 196 -21.56 3.76 -6.07
C ILE A 196 -22.73 4.74 -6.11
N THR A 197 -22.46 6.01 -6.39
CA THR A 197 -23.49 7.05 -6.48
C THR A 197 -23.84 7.45 -7.91
N LYS A 198 -23.03 7.05 -8.89
CA LYS A 198 -23.22 7.35 -10.32
C LYS A 198 -22.65 6.24 -11.19
N PHE A 199 -23.39 5.88 -12.24
CA PHE A 199 -22.95 4.90 -13.23
C PHE A 199 -22.47 5.58 -14.52
N GLN A 200 -21.25 5.24 -14.94
CA GLN A 200 -20.69 5.54 -16.25
C GLN A 200 -20.05 4.28 -16.82
N ILE A 201 -20.84 3.22 -16.87
CA ILE A 201 -20.44 1.87 -17.28
C ILE A 201 -20.16 1.86 -18.78
N THR A 202 -18.91 1.57 -19.15
CA THR A 202 -18.51 1.33 -20.55
C THR A 202 -17.70 0.05 -20.67
N ILE A 203 -17.85 -0.65 -21.78
CA ILE A 203 -17.02 -1.82 -22.09
C ILE A 203 -15.63 -1.32 -22.52
N ASP A 204 -14.57 -1.86 -21.93
CA ASP A 204 -13.18 -1.53 -22.26
C ASP A 204 -12.47 -2.70 -22.95
N GLU A 205 -12.76 -2.87 -24.24
CA GLU A 205 -12.19 -3.95 -25.08
C GLU A 205 -10.66 -3.87 -25.22
N LYS A 206 -10.12 -2.64 -25.11
CA LYS A 206 -8.66 -2.43 -25.12
C LYS A 206 -8.04 -3.09 -23.89
N SER A 207 -8.62 -2.86 -22.71
CA SER A 207 -8.14 -3.50 -21.48
C SER A 207 -8.33 -5.02 -21.49
N GLU A 208 -9.40 -5.54 -22.10
CA GLU A 208 -9.59 -6.99 -22.30
C GLU A 208 -8.45 -7.60 -23.10
N THR A 209 -8.14 -7.02 -24.26
CA THR A 209 -7.10 -7.52 -25.17
C THR A 209 -5.70 -7.40 -24.57
N GLU A 210 -5.39 -6.29 -23.91
CA GLU A 210 -4.10 -6.08 -23.25
C GLU A 210 -3.94 -6.98 -22.02
N MET A 211 -5.00 -7.25 -21.27
CA MET A 211 -4.97 -8.19 -20.14
C MET A 211 -4.69 -9.62 -20.63
N PHE A 212 -5.33 -10.03 -21.73
CA PHE A 212 -5.06 -11.33 -22.36
C PHE A 212 -3.59 -11.52 -22.74
N LYS A 213 -2.98 -10.49 -23.36
CA LYS A 213 -1.55 -10.50 -23.67
C LYS A 213 -0.69 -10.70 -22.42
N LYS A 214 -0.98 -9.95 -21.35
CA LYS A 214 -0.25 -10.05 -20.07
C LYS A 214 -0.39 -11.43 -19.42
N VAL A 215 -1.59 -12.00 -19.42
CA VAL A 215 -1.81 -13.37 -18.91
C VAL A 215 -0.95 -14.38 -19.67
N ASN A 216 -0.94 -14.32 -21.01
CA ASN A 216 -0.10 -15.22 -21.81
C ASN A 216 1.40 -14.91 -21.69
N GLU A 217 1.82 -13.67 -21.43
CA GLU A 217 3.20 -13.34 -21.07
C GLU A 217 3.64 -14.08 -19.80
N GLU A 218 2.82 -14.13 -18.76
CA GLU A 218 3.15 -14.86 -17.52
C GLU A 218 3.26 -16.37 -17.76
N ARG A 219 2.36 -16.94 -18.57
CA ARG A 219 2.41 -18.36 -18.94
C ARG A 219 3.65 -18.69 -19.76
N ARG A 220 4.02 -17.85 -20.74
CA ARG A 220 5.26 -18.01 -21.52
C ARG A 220 6.52 -18.01 -20.67
N LYS A 221 6.62 -17.13 -19.66
CA LYS A 221 7.79 -17.07 -18.75
C LYS A 221 8.07 -18.40 -18.06
N LEU A 222 7.04 -19.23 -17.87
CA LEU A 222 7.11 -20.53 -17.20
C LEU A 222 6.96 -21.72 -18.16
N ALA A 223 7.04 -21.48 -19.48
CA ALA A 223 6.84 -22.49 -20.51
C ALA A 223 5.49 -23.25 -20.40
N ILE A 224 4.46 -22.59 -19.86
CA ILE A 224 3.10 -23.11 -19.80
C ILE A 224 2.40 -22.75 -21.12
N GLN A 225 1.64 -23.69 -21.68
CA GLN A 225 0.89 -23.49 -22.93
C GLN A 225 0.00 -22.23 -22.83
N GLU A 226 0.10 -21.33 -23.81
CA GLU A 226 -0.73 -20.13 -23.88
C GLU A 226 -2.22 -20.46 -23.96
N LEU A 227 -3.03 -19.61 -23.34
CA LEU A 227 -4.48 -19.68 -23.44
C LEU A 227 -4.92 -19.14 -24.80
N THR A 228 -5.96 -19.77 -25.37
CA THR A 228 -6.63 -19.29 -26.57
C THR A 228 -7.79 -18.37 -26.19
N TRP A 229 -7.89 -17.21 -26.83
CA TRP A 229 -9.05 -16.33 -26.64
C TRP A 229 -10.32 -17.04 -27.12
N ASN A 230 -11.32 -17.15 -26.24
CA ASN A 230 -12.61 -17.72 -26.58
C ASN A 230 -13.70 -16.62 -26.57
N PRO A 231 -14.24 -16.22 -27.73
CA PRO A 231 -15.24 -15.16 -27.80
C PRO A 231 -16.54 -15.51 -27.08
N ASP A 232 -16.87 -16.80 -26.90
CA ASP A 232 -18.10 -17.21 -26.21
C ASP A 232 -18.04 -16.94 -24.69
N LEU A 233 -16.83 -16.91 -24.12
CA LEU A 233 -16.62 -16.62 -22.70
C LEU A 233 -16.69 -15.12 -22.38
N VAL A 234 -16.48 -14.25 -23.38
CA VAL A 234 -16.44 -12.79 -23.20
C VAL A 234 -17.78 -12.22 -22.75
N PRO A 235 -18.93 -12.58 -23.37
CA PRO A 235 -20.25 -12.15 -22.89
C PRO A 235 -20.52 -12.57 -21.44
N VAL A 236 -20.10 -13.77 -21.04
CA VAL A 236 -20.26 -14.27 -19.66
C VAL A 236 -19.49 -13.38 -18.69
N ALA A 237 -18.22 -13.11 -19.00
CA ALA A 237 -17.35 -12.27 -18.18
C ALA A 237 -17.86 -10.81 -18.10
N ARG A 238 -18.23 -10.22 -19.25
CA ARG A 238 -18.80 -8.86 -19.33
C ARG A 238 -20.11 -8.75 -18.57
N SER A 239 -20.98 -9.76 -18.67
CA SER A 239 -22.26 -9.78 -17.97
C SER A 239 -22.05 -9.78 -16.45
N HIS A 240 -21.12 -10.59 -15.94
CA HIS A 240 -20.83 -10.62 -14.50
C HIS A 240 -20.21 -9.30 -14.01
N ALA A 241 -19.26 -8.74 -14.77
CA ALA A 241 -18.67 -7.44 -14.47
C ALA A 241 -19.72 -6.32 -14.42
N LYS A 242 -20.64 -6.30 -15.37
CA LYS A 242 -21.73 -5.32 -15.42
C LYS A 242 -22.68 -5.49 -14.24
N ASP A 243 -23.04 -6.74 -13.92
CA ASP A 243 -23.95 -7.06 -12.83
C ASP A 243 -23.40 -6.63 -11.46
N MET A 244 -22.11 -6.90 -11.20
CA MET A 244 -21.40 -6.44 -10.01
C MET A 244 -21.43 -4.91 -9.85
N TRP A 245 -21.26 -4.16 -10.96
CA TRP A 245 -21.46 -2.72 -10.92
C TRP A 245 -22.90 -2.33 -10.62
N GLU A 246 -23.85 -2.78 -11.44
CA GLU A 246 -25.27 -2.37 -11.37
C GLU A 246 -25.92 -2.68 -10.02
N ARG A 247 -25.51 -3.78 -9.39
CA ARG A 247 -26.02 -4.20 -8.08
C ARG A 247 -25.07 -3.93 -6.93
N SER A 248 -24.01 -3.14 -7.17
CA SER A 248 -23.14 -2.58 -6.13
C SER A 248 -22.50 -3.64 -5.23
N TYR A 249 -22.01 -4.73 -5.84
CA TYR A 249 -21.30 -5.79 -5.14
C TYR A 249 -20.07 -6.22 -5.94
N PHE A 250 -19.09 -6.80 -5.26
CA PHE A 250 -17.95 -7.46 -5.87
C PHE A 250 -17.87 -8.84 -5.23
N SER A 251 -18.03 -9.91 -6.02
CA SER A 251 -17.96 -11.32 -5.58
C SER A 251 -17.92 -12.29 -6.77
N HIS A 252 -17.43 -13.52 -6.53
CA HIS A 252 -17.54 -14.64 -7.46
C HIS A 252 -18.99 -15.14 -7.62
N TYR A 253 -19.80 -14.93 -6.58
CA TYR A 253 -21.19 -15.34 -6.52
C TYR A 253 -22.09 -14.14 -6.80
N SER A 254 -23.13 -14.34 -7.61
CA SER A 254 -24.21 -13.37 -7.65
C SER A 254 -24.94 -13.34 -6.29
N PRO A 255 -25.75 -12.30 -5.97
CA PRO A 255 -26.63 -12.27 -4.80
C PRO A 255 -27.62 -13.45 -4.73
N GLU A 256 -27.90 -14.11 -5.87
CA GLU A 256 -28.67 -15.36 -5.93
C GLU A 256 -27.83 -16.61 -5.60
N GLY A 257 -26.54 -16.46 -5.33
CA GLY A 257 -25.61 -17.55 -5.05
C GLY A 257 -25.07 -18.26 -6.29
N LYS A 258 -25.18 -17.67 -7.49
CA LYS A 258 -24.72 -18.30 -8.74
C LYS A 258 -23.23 -18.07 -8.99
N ASP A 259 -22.49 -19.14 -9.24
CA ASP A 259 -21.06 -19.08 -9.54
C ASP A 259 -20.73 -19.00 -11.04
N VAL A 260 -19.45 -19.05 -11.40
CA VAL A 260 -19.02 -19.02 -12.81
C VAL A 260 -19.52 -20.24 -13.61
N GLY A 261 -19.64 -21.40 -12.98
CA GLY A 261 -20.16 -22.60 -13.60
C GLY A 261 -21.64 -22.47 -13.96
N ASP A 262 -22.45 -21.95 -13.04
CA ASP A 262 -23.87 -21.64 -13.30
C ASP A 262 -24.02 -20.65 -14.46
N ARG A 263 -23.16 -19.62 -14.51
CA ARG A 263 -23.15 -18.63 -15.60
C ARG A 263 -22.75 -19.24 -16.94
N LEU A 264 -21.76 -20.14 -16.96
CA LEU A 264 -21.35 -20.89 -18.16
C LEU A 264 -22.46 -21.84 -18.64
N GLN A 265 -23.12 -22.54 -17.73
CA GLN A 265 -24.23 -23.45 -18.04
C GLN A 265 -25.42 -22.67 -18.61
N ALA A 266 -25.77 -21.53 -18.02
CA ALA A 266 -26.84 -20.67 -18.53
C ALA A 266 -26.54 -20.15 -19.96
N ALA A 267 -25.26 -19.94 -20.29
CA ALA A 267 -24.81 -19.59 -21.63
C ALA A 267 -24.69 -20.81 -22.59
N SER A 268 -25.07 -22.01 -22.15
CA SER A 268 -24.91 -23.28 -22.91
C SER A 268 -23.47 -23.59 -23.31
N ILE A 269 -22.48 -23.10 -22.54
CA ILE A 269 -21.06 -23.34 -22.77
C ILE A 269 -20.65 -24.63 -22.06
N LYS A 270 -20.13 -25.59 -22.83
CA LYS A 270 -19.62 -26.86 -22.28
C LYS A 270 -18.20 -26.65 -21.72
N TYR A 271 -17.99 -27.08 -20.48
CA TYR A 271 -16.70 -27.09 -19.81
C TYR A 271 -16.58 -28.33 -18.93
N GLY A 272 -15.39 -28.89 -18.79
CA GLY A 272 -15.08 -29.93 -17.80
C GLY A 272 -14.42 -29.33 -16.56
N PHE A 273 -13.73 -28.20 -16.72
CA PHE A 273 -13.06 -27.46 -15.67
C PHE A 273 -13.12 -25.97 -15.96
N ALA A 274 -13.56 -25.18 -14.98
CA ALA A 274 -13.66 -23.73 -15.11
C ALA A 274 -13.00 -23.03 -13.92
N GLY A 275 -12.56 -21.80 -14.15
CA GLY A 275 -12.00 -20.93 -13.13
C GLY A 275 -12.38 -19.48 -13.38
N GLU A 276 -12.36 -18.68 -12.32
CA GLU A 276 -12.62 -17.25 -12.40
C GLU A 276 -11.59 -16.46 -11.60
N ASN A 277 -11.15 -15.35 -12.17
CA ASN A 277 -10.44 -14.30 -11.45
C ASN A 277 -11.20 -12.98 -11.56
N LEU A 278 -11.25 -12.25 -10.45
CA LEU A 278 -11.89 -10.95 -10.34
C LEU A 278 -10.89 -9.90 -9.88
N ALA A 279 -10.90 -8.74 -10.53
CA ALA A 279 -10.20 -7.56 -10.04
C ALA A 279 -11.04 -6.30 -10.24
N LEU A 280 -11.10 -5.45 -9.23
CA LEU A 280 -11.56 -4.06 -9.33
C LEU A 280 -10.33 -3.17 -9.17
N ALA A 281 -9.97 -2.36 -10.15
CA ALA A 281 -8.76 -1.54 -10.06
C ALA A 281 -8.83 -0.29 -10.95
N PRO A 282 -8.10 0.78 -10.60
CA PRO A 282 -8.09 2.02 -11.39
C PRO A 282 -7.44 1.82 -12.77
N THR A 283 -6.51 0.87 -12.88
CA THR A 283 -5.79 0.60 -14.13
C THR A 283 -5.60 -0.90 -14.34
N LEU A 284 -5.42 -1.29 -15.62
CA LEU A 284 -5.06 -2.64 -16.01
C LEU A 284 -3.77 -3.13 -15.35
N GLY A 285 -2.77 -2.26 -15.19
CA GLY A 285 -1.51 -2.61 -14.54
C GLY A 285 -1.73 -3.02 -13.08
N THR A 286 -2.50 -2.22 -12.34
CA THR A 286 -2.86 -2.53 -10.95
C THR A 286 -3.65 -3.83 -10.85
N ALA A 287 -4.62 -4.05 -11.75
CA ALA A 287 -5.41 -5.28 -11.79
C ALA A 287 -4.52 -6.52 -12.01
N HIS A 288 -3.68 -6.51 -13.05
CA HIS A 288 -2.79 -7.63 -13.37
C HIS A 288 -1.81 -7.93 -12.24
N THR A 289 -1.19 -6.89 -11.66
CA THR A 289 -0.28 -7.05 -10.52
C THR A 289 -1.01 -7.60 -9.30
N GLY A 290 -2.23 -7.13 -9.00
CA GLY A 290 -3.05 -7.66 -7.91
C GLY A 290 -3.34 -9.14 -8.06
N LEU A 291 -3.80 -9.55 -9.25
CA LEU A 291 -4.05 -10.95 -9.57
C LEU A 291 -2.78 -11.82 -9.44
N MET A 292 -1.63 -11.35 -9.93
CA MET A 292 -0.39 -12.14 -9.84
C MET A 292 0.20 -12.22 -8.43
N ASN A 293 -0.04 -11.21 -7.58
CA ASN A 293 0.43 -11.22 -6.19
C ASN A 293 -0.48 -12.07 -5.27
N SER A 294 -1.71 -12.33 -5.68
CA SER A 294 -2.61 -13.24 -4.97
C SER A 294 -2.36 -14.69 -5.37
N LYS A 295 -2.13 -15.55 -4.39
CA LYS A 295 -1.81 -16.97 -4.62
C LYS A 295 -2.87 -17.68 -5.47
N GLY A 296 -4.15 -17.58 -5.09
CA GLY A 296 -5.23 -18.31 -5.78
C GLY A 296 -5.49 -17.80 -7.20
N HIS A 297 -5.44 -16.48 -7.42
CA HIS A 297 -5.62 -15.91 -8.77
C HIS A 297 -4.47 -16.26 -9.70
N ARG A 298 -3.24 -16.21 -9.19
CA ARG A 298 -2.04 -16.62 -9.91
C ARG A 298 -2.07 -18.11 -10.25
N GLU A 299 -2.55 -18.96 -9.33
CA GLU A 299 -2.76 -20.39 -9.60
C GLU A 299 -3.72 -20.58 -10.78
N ASN A 300 -4.86 -19.87 -10.84
CA ASN A 300 -5.74 -19.91 -12.01
C ASN A 300 -5.05 -19.47 -13.31
N ILE A 301 -4.32 -18.35 -13.30
CA ILE A 301 -3.59 -17.83 -14.48
C ILE A 301 -2.57 -18.85 -15.01
N LEU A 302 -1.92 -19.58 -14.10
CA LEU A 302 -0.83 -20.52 -14.42
C LEU A 302 -1.28 -21.99 -14.48
N GLU A 303 -2.54 -22.28 -14.25
CA GLU A 303 -3.07 -23.65 -14.25
C GLU A 303 -2.96 -24.27 -15.67
N PRO A 304 -2.18 -25.35 -15.85
CA PRO A 304 -1.96 -25.95 -17.17
C PRO A 304 -3.19 -26.61 -17.80
N ARG A 305 -4.19 -26.96 -16.98
CA ARG A 305 -5.45 -27.55 -17.46
C ARG A 305 -6.27 -26.57 -18.27
N PHE A 306 -6.24 -25.28 -17.95
CA PHE A 306 -6.96 -24.28 -18.73
C PHE A 306 -6.31 -24.09 -20.10
N LYS A 307 -7.15 -24.07 -21.13
CA LYS A 307 -6.77 -23.88 -22.54
C LYS A 307 -7.40 -22.64 -23.16
N ARG A 308 -8.50 -22.15 -22.58
CA ARG A 308 -9.30 -21.06 -23.13
C ARG A 308 -9.54 -19.99 -22.07
N ILE A 309 -9.69 -18.75 -22.52
CA ILE A 309 -10.01 -17.61 -21.66
C ILE A 309 -10.92 -16.62 -22.38
N GLY A 310 -11.90 -16.10 -21.66
CA GLY A 310 -12.61 -14.87 -22.01
C GLY A 310 -12.39 -13.84 -20.92
N ILE A 311 -12.18 -12.59 -21.31
CA ILE A 311 -12.01 -11.49 -20.37
C ILE A 311 -13.09 -10.45 -20.65
N GLY A 312 -13.79 -10.04 -19.60
CA GLY A 312 -14.73 -8.93 -19.61
C GLY A 312 -14.19 -7.78 -18.79
N VAL A 313 -14.15 -6.56 -19.34
CA VAL A 313 -13.76 -5.36 -18.60
C VAL A 313 -14.82 -4.28 -18.72
N ILE A 314 -15.29 -3.81 -17.58
CA ILE A 314 -16.27 -2.74 -17.46
C ILE A 314 -15.66 -1.58 -16.67
N ASP A 315 -15.44 -0.46 -17.35
CA ASP A 315 -14.97 0.81 -16.76
C ASP A 315 -16.17 1.59 -16.19
N ASN A 316 -16.03 2.10 -14.97
CA ASN A 316 -17.00 2.96 -14.32
C ASN A 316 -16.35 4.30 -13.90
N GLY A 317 -15.41 4.80 -14.70
CA GLY A 317 -14.79 6.10 -14.57
C GLY A 317 -13.98 6.23 -13.29
N VAL A 318 -14.40 7.13 -12.39
CA VAL A 318 -13.69 7.42 -11.13
C VAL A 318 -13.66 6.22 -10.18
N TYR A 319 -14.59 5.28 -10.33
CA TYR A 319 -14.62 4.05 -9.53
C TYR A 319 -13.65 2.98 -10.05
N GLY A 320 -13.04 3.20 -11.22
CA GLY A 320 -12.11 2.27 -11.86
C GLY A 320 -12.81 1.23 -12.72
N LYS A 321 -12.07 0.15 -12.99
CA LYS A 321 -12.42 -0.90 -13.95
C LYS A 321 -12.57 -2.23 -13.25
N MET A 322 -13.63 -2.93 -13.60
CA MET A 322 -13.89 -4.28 -13.14
C MET A 322 -13.49 -5.28 -14.22
N PHE A 323 -12.56 -6.16 -13.87
CA PHE A 323 -12.00 -7.21 -14.70
C PHE A 323 -12.55 -8.56 -14.23
N VAL A 324 -13.08 -9.32 -15.17
CA VAL A 324 -13.50 -10.71 -14.96
C VAL A 324 -12.75 -11.56 -15.98
N GLN A 325 -11.96 -12.53 -15.51
CA GLN A 325 -11.31 -13.54 -16.35
C GLN A 325 -12.02 -14.86 -16.12
N VAL A 326 -12.55 -15.45 -17.19
CA VAL A 326 -13.19 -16.78 -17.16
C VAL A 326 -12.30 -17.74 -17.92
N PHE A 327 -11.87 -18.81 -17.26
CA PHE A 327 -10.99 -19.83 -17.80
C PHE A 327 -11.78 -21.13 -18.00
N THR A 328 -11.50 -21.87 -19.09
CA THR A 328 -11.97 -23.24 -19.28
C THR A 328 -10.87 -24.14 -19.83
N ASP A 329 -11.05 -25.46 -19.69
CA ASP A 329 -10.33 -26.47 -20.47
C ASP A 329 -10.67 -26.44 -21.97
#